data_AF-A0A1H0LEH4-F1
#
_entry.id   AF-A0A1H0LEH4-F1
#
_cell.length_a   1.000
_cell.length_b   1.000
_cell.length_c   1.000
_cell.angle_alpha   90.00
_cell.angle_beta   90.00
_cell.angle_gamma   90.00
#
_symmetry.space_group_name_H-M   'P 1'
#
loop_
_entity.id
_entity.type
_entity.pdbx_description
1 polymer ?
#
loop_
_entity_poly.entity_id
_entity_poly.type
_entity_poly.pdbx_seq_one_letter_code
_entity_poly.pdbx_strand_id
1 'polypeptide(L)'
;MATDDSNPGDDLASYTPPHDTGSPDSVETDPAALNSAEDLDEDRLRLDPLEAGMDPPERWSGVDKYGMTPYEQAHARPLDERLAEEQPDVPVAPQPLDEEVLAEAAGRGQLADEPGGSVASTVRTPDEPI
;
A
#
# COMPACT_ATOMS: atom_id res chain seq x y z
N MET A 1 -22.26 -47.35 -18.41
CA MET A 1 -22.25 -47.30 -16.94
C MET A 1 -20.83 -47.56 -16.52
N ALA A 2 -20.03 -46.50 -16.42
CA ALA A 2 -18.62 -46.56 -16.06
C ALA A 2 -18.54 -46.57 -14.53
N THR A 3 -17.88 -47.58 -13.97
CA THR A 3 -17.55 -47.66 -12.55
C THR A 3 -16.34 -46.77 -12.33
N ASP A 4 -16.55 -45.67 -11.61
CA ASP A 4 -15.51 -44.81 -11.07
C ASP A 4 -14.78 -45.60 -9.97
N ASP A 5 -13.58 -46.10 -10.30
CA ASP A 5 -12.66 -46.78 -9.40
C ASP A 5 -11.87 -45.71 -8.64
N SER A 6 -12.51 -45.07 -7.67
CA SER A 6 -11.85 -44.14 -6.75
C SER A 6 -10.91 -44.95 -5.83
N ASN A 7 -9.62 -44.95 -6.20
CA ASN A 7 -8.55 -45.51 -5.40
C ASN A 7 -8.45 -44.75 -4.06
N PRO A 8 -8.61 -45.39 -2.89
CA PRO A 8 -8.57 -44.73 -1.58
C PRO A 8 -7.16 -44.23 -1.18
N GLY A 9 -6.22 -44.17 -2.12
CA GLY A 9 -4.84 -43.73 -1.92
C GLY A 9 -4.57 -42.27 -2.29
N ASP A 10 -5.47 -41.59 -3.00
CA ASP A 10 -5.22 -40.23 -3.50
C ASP A 10 -5.47 -39.12 -2.45
N ASP A 11 -6.26 -39.40 -1.40
CA ASP A 11 -6.57 -38.42 -0.36
C ASP A 11 -5.39 -38.13 0.60
N LEU A 12 -4.37 -38.99 0.61
CA LEU A 12 -3.15 -38.80 1.41
C LEU A 12 -2.04 -38.02 0.67
N ALA A 13 -2.19 -37.78 -0.64
CA ALA A 13 -1.17 -37.13 -1.46
C ALA A 13 -1.11 -35.59 -1.29
N SER A 14 -2.12 -34.99 -0.65
CA SER A 14 -2.17 -33.54 -0.38
C SER A 14 -1.51 -33.14 0.94
N TYR A 15 -1.14 -34.11 1.79
CA TYR A 15 -0.36 -33.84 2.99
C TYR A 15 1.11 -33.69 2.59
N THR A 16 1.55 -32.45 2.36
CA THR A 16 2.97 -32.14 2.43
C THR A 16 3.35 -32.23 3.91
N PRO A 17 4.16 -33.22 4.34
CA PRO A 17 4.57 -33.30 5.74
C PRO A 17 5.25 -31.99 6.11
N PRO A 18 4.97 -31.42 7.30
CA PRO A 18 5.69 -30.24 7.76
C PRO A 18 7.19 -30.57 7.72
N HIS A 19 7.94 -29.75 6.98
CA HIS A 19 9.40 -29.73 6.85
C HIS A 19 10.12 -30.95 7.42
N ASP A 20 10.53 -31.91 6.59
CA ASP A 20 11.44 -32.97 7.00
C ASP A 20 12.80 -32.33 7.32
N THR A 21 12.99 -31.95 8.59
CA THR A 21 14.24 -31.37 9.11
C THR A 21 15.33 -32.42 9.33
N GLY A 22 15.08 -33.69 8.93
CA GLY A 22 15.99 -34.80 9.15
C GLY A 22 15.86 -35.40 10.56
N SER A 23 16.77 -36.32 10.89
CA SER A 23 16.85 -36.87 12.24
C SER A 23 17.33 -35.81 13.22
N PRO A 24 16.71 -35.71 14.42
CA PRO A 24 17.09 -34.71 15.40
C PRO A 24 18.56 -34.85 15.78
N ASP A 25 19.25 -33.73 15.92
CA ASP A 25 20.64 -33.71 16.34
C ASP A 25 20.80 -34.01 17.84
N SER A 26 22.04 -34.02 18.34
CA SER A 26 22.32 -34.31 19.75
C SER A 26 21.73 -33.29 20.74
N VAL A 27 21.59 -32.03 20.33
CA VAL A 27 21.01 -30.94 21.13
C VAL A 27 19.49 -31.10 21.19
N GLU A 28 18.86 -31.47 20.07
CA GLU A 28 17.41 -31.67 19.97
C GLU A 28 16.88 -32.88 20.75
N THR A 29 17.79 -33.74 21.24
CA THR A 29 17.45 -34.90 22.09
C THR A 29 17.98 -34.77 23.52
N ASP A 30 18.80 -33.75 23.81
CA ASP A 30 19.37 -33.55 25.14
C ASP A 30 18.31 -32.97 26.10
N PRO A 31 17.96 -33.67 27.19
CA PRO A 31 16.98 -33.18 28.15
C PRO A 31 17.36 -31.83 28.78
N ALA A 32 18.65 -31.53 28.96
CA ALA A 32 19.08 -30.25 29.51
C ALA A 32 18.85 -29.09 28.53
N ALA A 33 19.13 -29.32 27.25
CA ALA A 33 18.90 -28.36 26.17
C ALA A 33 17.40 -28.12 25.95
N LEU A 34 16.59 -29.19 25.90
CA LEU A 34 15.14 -29.08 25.76
C LEU A 34 14.50 -28.32 26.94
N ASN A 35 14.96 -28.56 28.17
CA ASN A 35 14.47 -27.83 29.34
C ASN A 35 14.80 -26.32 29.27
N SER A 36 15.99 -25.98 28.77
CA SER A 36 16.44 -24.59 28.61
C SER A 36 15.75 -23.87 27.45
N ALA A 37 15.37 -24.59 26.39
CA ALA A 37 14.62 -24.05 25.27
C ALA A 37 13.20 -23.65 25.70
N GLU A 38 12.53 -24.50 26.47
CA GLU A 38 11.19 -24.23 26.98
C GLU A 38 11.14 -23.04 27.95
N ASP A 39 12.25 -22.75 28.65
CA ASP A 39 12.40 -21.54 29.48
C ASP A 39 12.29 -20.22 28.68
N LEU A 40 12.42 -20.28 27.35
CA LEU A 40 12.27 -19.15 26.45
C LEU A 40 10.88 -19.07 25.80
N ASP A 41 9.97 -19.98 26.11
CA ASP A 41 8.60 -19.93 25.61
C ASP A 41 7.81 -18.77 26.25
N GLU A 42 6.82 -18.29 25.51
CA GLU A 42 6.02 -17.10 25.84
C GLU A 42 5.27 -17.25 27.18
N ASP A 43 4.80 -18.46 27.48
CA ASP A 43 4.06 -18.79 28.71
C ASP A 43 4.97 -18.76 29.95
N ARG A 44 6.23 -19.19 29.82
CA ARG A 44 7.24 -19.13 30.87
C ARG A 44 7.86 -17.76 31.03
N LEU A 45 8.17 -17.07 29.93
CA LEU A 45 8.64 -15.68 29.94
C LEU A 45 7.55 -14.71 30.40
N ARG A 46 6.28 -15.16 30.42
CA ARG A 46 5.09 -14.36 30.73
C ARG A 46 5.03 -13.10 29.88
N LEU A 47 5.43 -13.24 28.62
CA LEU A 47 5.44 -12.17 27.64
C LEU A 47 4.55 -12.62 26.49
N ASP A 48 3.44 -11.91 26.28
CA ASP A 48 2.62 -12.09 25.09
C ASP A 48 3.21 -11.20 23.97
N PRO A 49 3.65 -11.78 22.83
CA PRO A 49 4.15 -11.00 21.69
C PRO A 49 3.14 -9.97 21.17
N LEU A 50 1.84 -10.20 21.40
CA LEU A 50 0.75 -9.29 21.02
C LEU A 50 0.55 -8.14 22.02
N GLU A 51 1.05 -8.24 23.25
CA GLU A 51 0.96 -7.20 24.29
C GLU A 51 1.66 -5.91 23.84
N ALA A 52 2.82 -6.02 23.19
CA ALA A 52 3.59 -4.87 22.72
C ALA A 52 2.84 -4.01 21.69
N GLY A 53 1.85 -4.57 20.99
CA GLY A 53 1.00 -3.86 20.04
C GLY A 53 -0.34 -3.40 20.63
N MET A 54 -0.70 -3.84 21.83
CA MET A 54 -1.99 -3.55 22.45
C MET A 54 -2.04 -2.18 23.13
N ASP A 55 -0.92 -1.75 23.70
CA ASP A 55 -0.80 -0.43 24.32
C ASP A 55 -0.27 0.58 23.30
N PRO A 56 -1.15 1.38 22.66
CA PRO A 56 -0.68 2.54 21.90
C PRO A 56 0.10 3.45 22.85
N PRO A 57 1.10 4.18 22.34
CA PRO A 57 1.87 5.10 23.18
C PRO A 57 0.92 6.04 23.93
N GLU A 58 1.18 6.25 25.22
CA GLU A 58 0.33 7.05 26.13
C GLU A 58 0.01 8.47 25.60
N ARG A 59 0.79 8.93 24.62
CA ARG A 59 0.62 10.19 23.92
C ARG A 59 0.65 10.00 22.42
N TRP A 60 -0.23 10.72 21.74
CA TRP A 60 -0.12 10.97 20.31
C TRP A 60 1.26 11.59 20.02
N SER A 61 1.97 11.06 19.01
CA SER A 61 3.11 11.76 18.44
C SER A 61 2.57 12.93 17.63
N GLY A 62 2.97 14.15 18.00
CA GLY A 62 2.63 15.34 17.23
C GLY A 62 3.15 15.27 15.81
N VAL A 63 2.43 15.88 14.88
CA VAL A 63 2.90 16.03 13.49
C VAL A 63 3.92 17.16 13.46
N ASP A 64 5.09 16.90 12.86
CA ASP A 64 6.22 17.83 12.71
C ASP A 64 6.42 18.31 11.26
N LYS A 65 5.38 18.15 10.43
CA LYS A 65 5.34 18.53 9.02
C LYS A 65 5.02 20.03 8.84
N TYR A 66 5.18 20.52 7.62
CA TYR A 66 4.84 21.90 7.23
C TYR A 66 3.36 22.22 7.52
N GLY A 67 3.09 23.44 8.02
CA GLY A 67 1.73 23.92 8.33
C GLY A 67 1.45 24.05 9.83
N MET A 68 2.46 23.86 10.66
CA MET A 68 2.35 23.94 12.12
C MET A 68 2.52 25.36 12.64
N THR A 69 2.98 26.31 11.81
CA THR A 69 3.10 27.72 12.17
C THR A 69 2.09 28.61 11.43
N PRO A 70 1.67 29.76 12.00
CA PRO A 70 0.79 30.70 11.30
C PRO A 70 1.33 31.19 9.96
N TYR A 71 2.66 31.33 9.85
CA TYR A 71 3.31 31.75 8.61
C TYR A 71 3.13 30.69 7.51
N GLU A 72 3.37 29.42 7.83
CA GLU A 72 3.22 28.30 6.90
C GLU A 72 1.77 28.08 6.47
N GLN A 73 0.81 28.30 7.38
CA GLN A 73 -0.61 28.23 7.05
C GLN A 73 -1.03 29.34 6.06
N ALA A 74 -0.44 30.53 6.18
CA ALA A 74 -0.68 31.63 5.25
C ALA A 74 0.06 31.46 3.91
N HIS A 75 1.13 30.66 3.89
CA HIS A 75 1.98 30.46 2.71
C HIS A 75 2.02 28.98 2.35
N ALA A 76 1.05 28.51 1.58
CA ALA A 76 1.05 27.12 1.11
C ALA A 76 2.32 26.78 0.33
N ARG A 77 2.82 25.55 0.50
CA ARG A 77 3.94 25.03 -0.31
C ARG A 77 3.55 24.93 -1.79
N PRO A 78 4.53 25.01 -2.70
CA PRO A 78 4.33 24.69 -4.11
C PRO A 78 3.63 23.34 -4.30
N LEU A 79 2.73 23.25 -5.28
CA LEU A 79 1.98 22.01 -5.55
C LEU A 79 2.92 20.85 -5.91
N ASP A 80 3.98 21.12 -6.67
CA ASP A 80 4.93 20.10 -7.11
C ASP A 80 5.66 19.44 -5.94
N GLU A 81 6.04 20.22 -4.91
CA GLU A 81 6.66 19.66 -3.70
C GLU A 81 5.69 18.76 -2.93
N ARG A 82 4.41 19.15 -2.87
CA ARG A 82 3.39 18.34 -2.20
C ARG A 82 3.13 17.03 -2.94
N LEU A 83 3.05 17.08 -4.27
CA LEU A 83 2.88 15.89 -5.12
C LEU A 83 4.09 14.94 -5.03
N ALA A 84 5.30 15.47 -4.91
CA ALA A 84 6.51 14.66 -4.77
C ALA A 84 6.57 13.87 -3.44
N GLU A 85 5.85 14.32 -2.41
CA GLU A 85 5.72 13.58 -1.14
C GLU A 85 4.66 12.47 -1.19
N GLU A 86 3.74 12.51 -2.16
CA GLU A 86 2.66 11.53 -2.28
C GLU A 86 3.16 10.26 -2.98
N GLN A 87 2.82 9.10 -2.40
CA GLN A 87 3.03 7.80 -3.00
C GLN A 87 1.76 7.42 -3.78
N PRO A 88 1.82 7.15 -5.09
CA PRO A 88 0.66 6.69 -5.85
C PRO A 88 0.20 5.31 -5.39
N ASP A 89 -1.10 5.14 -5.15
CA ASP A 89 -1.69 3.84 -4.78
C ASP A 89 -1.59 2.80 -5.91
N VAL A 90 -1.55 3.26 -7.15
CA VAL A 90 -1.36 2.44 -8.35
C VAL A 90 -0.17 2.98 -9.15
N PRO A 91 0.60 2.13 -9.85
CA PRO A 91 1.71 2.58 -10.68
C PRO A 91 1.19 3.57 -11.74
N VAL A 92 1.60 4.83 -11.64
CA VAL A 92 1.33 5.83 -12.67
C VAL A 92 2.35 5.64 -13.78
N ALA A 93 1.97 4.88 -14.80
CA ALA A 93 2.67 4.94 -16.09
C ALA A 93 2.12 6.15 -16.87
N PRO A 94 2.97 6.90 -17.59
CA PRO A 94 2.48 7.87 -18.57
C PRO A 94 1.73 7.13 -19.67
N GLN A 95 0.40 7.08 -19.55
CA GLN A 95 -0.48 6.53 -20.57
C GLN A 95 -0.95 7.67 -21.47
N PRO A 96 -1.05 7.47 -22.80
CA PRO A 96 -1.79 8.39 -23.64
C PRO A 96 -3.23 8.49 -23.14
N LEU A 97 -3.81 9.68 -23.21
CA LEU A 97 -5.24 9.87 -22.93
C LEU A 97 -6.05 9.07 -23.95
N ASP A 98 -7.18 8.53 -23.51
CA ASP A 98 -8.11 7.82 -24.38
C ASP A 98 -8.63 8.74 -25.49
N GLU A 99 -8.61 8.26 -26.74
CA GLU A 99 -9.07 9.02 -27.91
C GLU A 99 -10.55 9.39 -27.80
N GLU A 100 -11.38 8.54 -27.18
CA GLU A 100 -12.80 8.85 -26.95
C GLU A 100 -12.97 10.04 -25.99
N VAL A 101 -12.18 10.05 -24.91
CA VAL A 101 -12.17 11.14 -23.92
C VAL A 101 -11.66 12.44 -24.55
N LEU A 102 -10.64 12.36 -25.41
CA LEU A 102 -10.13 13.51 -26.16
C LEU A 102 -11.18 14.06 -27.14
N ALA A 103 -11.89 13.19 -27.85
CA ALA A 103 -12.94 13.59 -28.79
C ALA A 103 -14.15 14.22 -28.06
N GLU A 104 -14.55 13.67 -26.92
CA GLU A 104 -15.60 14.24 -26.06
C GLU A 104 -15.18 15.64 -25.57
N ALA A 105 -13.96 15.77 -25.03
CA ALA A 105 -13.42 17.02 -24.55
C ALA A 105 -13.35 18.07 -25.67
N ALA A 106 -12.91 17.69 -26.87
CA ALA A 106 -12.92 18.55 -28.06
C ALA A 106 -14.34 18.99 -28.43
N GLY A 107 -15.31 18.07 -28.44
CA GLY A 107 -16.72 18.39 -28.72
C GLY A 107 -17.34 19.37 -27.72
N ARG A 108 -16.78 19.45 -26.51
CA ARG A 108 -17.18 20.39 -25.46
C ARG A 108 -16.29 21.64 -25.35
N GLY A 109 -15.24 21.75 -26.18
CA GLY A 109 -14.24 22.82 -26.08
C GLY A 109 -13.47 22.82 -24.76
N GLN A 110 -13.12 21.65 -24.24
CA GLN A 110 -12.41 21.44 -22.96
C GLN A 110 -10.98 20.92 -23.14
N LEU A 111 -10.40 21.08 -24.33
CA LEU A 111 -9.02 20.64 -24.57
C LEU A 111 -8.05 21.48 -23.71
N ALA A 112 -6.94 20.88 -23.27
CA ALA A 112 -5.94 21.59 -22.46
C ALA A 112 -5.41 22.86 -23.18
N ASP A 113 -5.38 22.83 -24.52
CA ASP A 113 -4.97 23.94 -25.36
C ASP A 113 -6.10 24.96 -25.65
N GLU A 114 -7.33 24.64 -25.28
CA GLU A 114 -8.53 25.45 -25.53
C GLU A 114 -9.36 25.64 -24.24
N PRO A 115 -9.27 26.80 -23.58
CA PRO A 115 -10.00 27.02 -22.33
C PRO A 115 -11.51 26.99 -22.58
N GLY A 116 -12.21 26.13 -21.85
CA GLY A 116 -13.66 25.98 -21.95
C GLY A 116 -14.42 27.20 -21.43
N GLY A 117 -15.37 27.68 -22.24
CA GLY A 117 -16.32 28.72 -21.86
C GLY A 117 -16.33 29.93 -22.80
N SER A 118 -17.51 30.46 -23.07
CA SER A 118 -17.76 31.57 -24.01
C SER A 118 -17.17 32.93 -23.59
N VAL A 119 -16.64 33.05 -22.36
CA VAL A 119 -15.96 34.27 -21.88
C VAL A 119 -14.46 34.27 -22.11
N ALA A 120 -13.85 33.09 -22.28
CA ALA A 120 -12.40 32.95 -22.35
C ALA A 120 -11.81 33.45 -23.68
N SER A 121 -12.57 33.39 -24.78
CA SER A 121 -12.13 33.83 -26.10
C SER A 121 -11.98 35.35 -26.21
N THR A 122 -12.92 36.12 -25.66
CA THR A 122 -12.89 37.60 -25.66
C THR A 122 -11.71 38.18 -24.86
N VAL A 123 -11.22 37.47 -23.84
CA VAL A 123 -10.10 37.97 -23.02
C VAL A 123 -8.75 37.85 -23.75
N ARG A 124 -8.61 36.95 -24.74
CA ARG A 124 -7.32 36.64 -25.39
C ARG A 124 -7.07 37.42 -26.68
N THR A 125 -8.11 37.81 -27.40
CA THR A 125 -7.97 38.61 -28.62
C THR A 125 -8.28 40.06 -28.28
N PRO A 126 -7.27 40.92 -28.03
CA PRO A 126 -7.52 42.35 -27.90
C PRO A 126 -8.14 42.86 -29.20
N ASP A 127 -9.07 43.81 -29.10
CA ASP A 127 -9.58 44.52 -30.27
C ASP A 127 -8.40 45.06 -31.09
N GLU A 128 -8.50 44.94 -32.41
CA GLU A 128 -7.51 45.58 -33.29
C GLU A 128 -7.49 47.08 -32.98
N PRO A 129 -6.30 47.67 -32.80
CA PRO A 129 -6.21 49.10 -32.56
C PRO A 129 -6.80 49.86 -33.76
N ILE A 130 -7.79 50.69 -33.48
CA ILE A 130 -8.37 51.68 -34.41
C ILE A 130 -7.36 52.73 -34.87
#